data_AF-A0A7C8ZK36-F1
#
_entry.id   AF-A0A7C8ZK36-F1
#
_cell.length_a   1.000
_cell.length_b   1.000
_cell.length_c   1.000
_cell.angle_alpha   90.00
_cell.angle_beta   90.00
_cell.angle_gamma   90.00
#
_symmetry.space_group_name_H-M   'P 1'
#
loop_
_entity.id
_entity.type
_entity.pdbx_description
1 polymer ?
#
loop_
_entity_poly.entity_id
_entity_poly.type
_entity_poly.pdbx_seq_one_letter_code
_entity_poly.pdbx_strand_id
1 'polypeptide(L)'
;MDFVSRYKGVVGLVLGNENSASSEDSYVERLLDRINNGTLAEDRRIAMVELQSVVAESNAAQLAFGAIGIPVLLSVLKEERDDVEMIRGALETLVSSLTPLNHARAPKIDVEPAKMNVDLLSREVDNISLLLSLLEEDDFYVRYYTLQVLTTLLTHSPSRLQESILAIPRSVTRLMDMLMDREVIRNEALLLLTYLTREAEEIQKIVVF
;
A
#
# COMPACT_ATOMS: atom_id res chain seq x y z
N MET A 1 -22.01 -11.38 0.69
CA MET A 1 -22.23 -10.81 -0.66
C MET A 1 -20.93 -10.15 -1.08
N ASP A 2 -20.34 -10.64 -2.17
CA ASP A 2 -18.95 -10.40 -2.55
C ASP A 2 -18.73 -8.99 -3.12
N PHE A 3 -18.01 -8.12 -2.41
CA PHE A 3 -17.65 -6.78 -2.91
C PHE A 3 -16.78 -6.85 -4.17
N VAL A 4 -15.99 -7.92 -4.34
CA VAL A 4 -15.21 -8.20 -5.55
C VAL A 4 -16.12 -8.31 -6.78
N SER A 5 -17.33 -8.89 -6.62
CA SER A 5 -18.31 -8.94 -7.71
C SER A 5 -18.95 -7.58 -8.00
N ARG A 6 -19.04 -6.70 -6.98
CA ARG A 6 -19.57 -5.34 -7.11
C ARG A 6 -18.61 -4.47 -7.91
N TYR A 7 -17.31 -4.56 -7.61
CA TYR A 7 -16.28 -3.84 -8.35
C TYR A 7 -16.00 -4.47 -9.72
N LYS A 8 -16.06 -5.80 -9.89
CA LYS A 8 -16.03 -6.41 -11.23
C LYS A 8 -17.19 -5.94 -12.12
N GLY A 9 -18.39 -5.77 -11.56
CA GLY A 9 -19.55 -5.27 -12.30
C GLY A 9 -19.45 -3.78 -12.65
N VAL A 10 -18.89 -2.95 -11.76
CA VAL A 10 -18.67 -1.51 -11.99
C VAL A 10 -17.49 -1.27 -12.94
N VAL A 11 -16.41 -2.05 -12.80
CA VAL A 11 -15.30 -2.10 -13.75
C VAL A 11 -15.81 -2.47 -15.14
N GLY A 12 -16.78 -3.39 -15.26
CA GLY A 12 -17.41 -3.77 -16.53
C GLY A 12 -18.35 -2.75 -17.17
N LEU A 13 -18.97 -1.86 -16.39
CA LEU A 13 -20.00 -0.91 -16.86
C LEU A 13 -19.45 0.48 -17.20
N VAL A 14 -18.26 0.83 -16.71
CA VAL A 14 -17.56 2.09 -17.02
C VAL A 14 -16.63 1.95 -18.26
N LEU A 15 -16.54 0.76 -18.87
CA LEU A 15 -15.71 0.42 -20.04
C LEU A 15 -16.09 1.10 -21.36
N GLY A 16 -17.02 2.07 -21.37
CA GLY A 16 -17.49 2.72 -22.60
C GLY A 16 -16.53 3.73 -23.25
N ASN A 17 -15.25 3.83 -22.83
CA ASN A 17 -14.29 4.76 -23.43
C ASN A 17 -12.93 4.05 -23.67
N GLU A 18 -12.87 3.28 -24.75
CA GLU A 18 -12.08 2.04 -24.87
C GLU A 18 -10.61 2.16 -25.29
N ASN A 19 -10.03 3.34 -25.56
CA ASN A 19 -8.68 3.40 -26.16
C ASN A 19 -7.51 3.70 -25.22
N SER A 20 -7.69 4.53 -24.18
CA SER A 20 -6.60 4.89 -23.26
C SER A 20 -6.57 4.02 -21.99
N ALA A 21 -7.73 3.72 -21.42
CA ALA A 21 -7.84 2.89 -20.22
C ALA A 21 -7.37 1.44 -20.48
N SER A 22 -7.80 0.84 -21.60
CA SER A 22 -7.37 -0.51 -22.00
C SER A 22 -5.86 -0.62 -22.26
N SER A 23 -5.24 0.46 -22.77
CA SER A 23 -3.80 0.51 -22.99
C SER A 23 -3.04 0.58 -21.67
N GLU A 24 -3.49 1.40 -20.71
CA GLU A 24 -2.86 1.51 -19.39
C GLU A 24 -3.01 0.23 -18.57
N ASP A 25 -4.19 -0.40 -18.60
CA ASP A 25 -4.43 -1.70 -17.95
C ASP A 25 -3.44 -2.75 -18.46
N SER A 26 -3.33 -2.88 -19.78
CA SER A 26 -2.42 -3.85 -20.42
C SER A 26 -0.93 -3.56 -20.14
N TYR A 27 -0.60 -2.32 -19.83
CA TYR A 27 0.78 -1.92 -19.54
C TYR A 27 1.15 -2.20 -18.09
N VAL A 28 0.27 -1.84 -17.14
CA VAL A 28 0.42 -2.20 -15.72
C VAL A 28 0.52 -3.72 -15.55
N GLU A 29 -0.33 -4.48 -16.25
CA GLU A 29 -0.27 -5.95 -16.28
C GLU A 29 1.10 -6.49 -16.70
N ARG A 30 1.70 -5.94 -17.76
CA ARG A 30 3.04 -6.36 -18.23
C ARG A 30 4.14 -6.03 -17.24
N LEU A 31 4.05 -4.88 -16.56
CA LEU A 31 5.03 -4.51 -15.53
C LEU A 31 4.94 -5.45 -14.32
N LEU A 32 3.72 -5.76 -13.87
CA LEU A 32 3.49 -6.72 -12.79
C LEU A 32 3.97 -8.13 -13.15
N ASP A 33 3.75 -8.58 -14.39
CA ASP A 33 4.27 -9.86 -14.88
C ASP A 33 5.80 -9.90 -14.87
N ARG A 34 6.46 -8.82 -15.35
CA ARG A 34 7.94 -8.70 -15.28
C ARG A 34 8.44 -8.74 -13.85
N ILE A 35 7.78 -8.03 -12.92
CA ILE A 35 8.15 -8.02 -11.49
C ILE A 35 8.02 -9.42 -10.86
N ASN A 36 6.96 -10.16 -11.20
CA ASN A 36 6.68 -11.45 -10.58
C ASN A 36 7.45 -12.61 -11.20
N ASN A 37 7.60 -12.61 -12.54
CA ASN A 37 8.09 -13.75 -13.32
C ASN A 37 9.45 -13.49 -14.00
N GLY A 38 9.98 -12.26 -13.92
CA GLY A 38 11.28 -11.91 -14.49
C GLY A 38 12.41 -12.72 -13.86
N THR A 39 13.36 -13.18 -14.67
CA THR A 39 14.52 -13.96 -14.18
C THR A 39 15.73 -13.08 -13.85
N LEU A 40 15.78 -11.88 -14.41
CA LEU A 40 16.88 -10.92 -14.20
C LEU A 40 16.47 -9.91 -13.14
N ALA A 41 17.22 -9.84 -12.03
CA ALA A 41 16.95 -8.91 -10.94
C ALA A 41 16.87 -7.45 -11.42
N GLU A 42 17.81 -7.04 -12.29
CA GLU A 42 17.83 -5.70 -12.85
C GLU A 42 16.55 -5.36 -13.64
N ASP A 43 16.05 -6.29 -14.45
CA ASP A 43 14.83 -6.08 -15.23
C ASP A 43 13.61 -5.91 -14.32
N ARG A 44 13.54 -6.68 -13.23
CA ARG A 44 12.48 -6.56 -12.22
C ARG A 44 12.52 -5.22 -11.49
N ARG A 45 13.72 -4.73 -11.14
CA ARG A 45 13.90 -3.42 -10.50
C ARG A 45 13.50 -2.28 -11.41
N ILE A 46 13.88 -2.35 -12.70
CA ILE A 46 13.44 -1.37 -13.70
C ILE A 46 11.92 -1.39 -13.82
N ALA A 47 11.31 -2.58 -13.93
CA ALA A 47 9.86 -2.71 -14.00
C ALA A 47 9.15 -2.16 -12.74
N MET A 48 9.75 -2.32 -11.55
CA MET A 48 9.23 -1.75 -10.30
C MET A 48 9.24 -0.22 -10.31
N VAL A 49 10.35 0.39 -10.74
CA VAL A 49 10.46 1.86 -10.86
C VAL A 49 9.47 2.41 -11.89
N GLU A 50 9.35 1.73 -13.03
CA GLU A 50 8.40 2.08 -14.10
C GLU A 50 6.95 1.97 -13.61
N LEU A 51 6.62 0.90 -12.87
CA LEU A 51 5.30 0.71 -12.26
C LEU A 51 4.98 1.82 -11.25
N GLN A 52 5.93 2.15 -10.38
CA GLN A 52 5.76 3.22 -9.40
C GLN A 52 5.43 4.56 -10.08
N SER A 53 6.16 4.92 -11.14
CA SER A 53 5.95 6.17 -11.87
C SER A 53 4.54 6.25 -12.48
N VAL A 54 4.08 5.19 -13.17
CA VAL A 54 2.74 5.22 -13.78
C VAL A 54 1.62 5.23 -12.75
N VAL A 55 1.76 4.49 -11.65
CA VAL A 55 0.78 4.48 -10.55
C VAL A 55 0.71 5.84 -9.85
N ALA A 56 1.82 6.59 -9.79
CA ALA A 56 1.85 7.92 -9.22
C ALA A 56 1.22 9.01 -10.11
N GLU A 57 1.07 8.75 -11.41
CA GLU A 57 0.67 9.77 -12.39
C GLU A 57 -0.75 9.59 -12.96
N SER A 58 -1.30 8.37 -12.93
CA SER A 58 -2.61 8.08 -13.53
C SER A 58 -3.59 7.39 -12.58
N ASN A 59 -4.81 7.93 -12.49
CA ASN A 59 -5.92 7.29 -11.78
C ASN A 59 -6.33 5.96 -12.44
N ALA A 60 -6.19 5.83 -13.77
CA ALA A 60 -6.49 4.58 -14.44
C ALA A 60 -5.41 3.52 -14.12
N ALA A 61 -4.13 3.90 -14.12
CA ALA A 61 -3.06 3.02 -13.66
C ALA A 61 -3.20 2.62 -12.17
N GLN A 62 -3.60 3.55 -11.28
CA GLN A 62 -3.90 3.21 -9.88
C GLN A 62 -5.04 2.18 -9.76
N LEU A 63 -6.07 2.32 -10.61
CA LEU A 63 -7.20 1.39 -10.64
C LEU A 63 -6.80 0.01 -11.16
N ALA A 64 -6.04 -0.03 -12.25
CA ALA A 64 -5.48 -1.25 -12.84
C ALA A 64 -4.57 -1.98 -11.84
N PHE A 65 -3.68 -1.24 -11.19
CA PHE A 65 -2.81 -1.76 -10.14
C PHE A 65 -3.62 -2.33 -8.98
N GLY A 66 -4.67 -1.64 -8.53
CA GLY A 66 -5.56 -2.11 -7.48
C GLY A 66 -6.17 -3.49 -7.76
N ALA A 67 -6.56 -3.73 -9.00
CA ALA A 67 -7.27 -4.95 -9.39
C ALA A 67 -6.44 -6.22 -9.23
N ILE A 68 -5.11 -6.15 -9.44
CA ILE A 68 -4.24 -7.34 -9.53
C ILE A 68 -2.83 -7.18 -8.92
N GLY A 69 -2.38 -5.95 -8.67
CA GLY A 69 -0.99 -5.64 -8.31
C GLY A 69 -0.67 -5.74 -6.82
N ILE A 70 -1.65 -5.52 -5.93
CA ILE A 70 -1.43 -5.60 -4.47
C ILE A 70 -0.85 -6.97 -4.05
N PRO A 71 -1.42 -8.13 -4.45
CA PRO A 71 -0.86 -9.43 -4.10
C PRO A 71 0.58 -9.65 -4.62
N VAL A 72 0.89 -9.13 -5.81
CA VAL A 72 2.24 -9.22 -6.40
C VAL A 72 3.25 -8.47 -5.54
N LEU A 73 2.92 -7.22 -5.15
CA LEU A 73 3.82 -6.44 -4.29
C LEU A 73 3.94 -7.04 -2.90
N LEU A 74 2.87 -7.59 -2.32
CA LEU A 74 2.96 -8.31 -1.04
C LEU A 74 3.88 -9.54 -1.13
N SER A 75 3.89 -10.25 -2.26
CA SER A 75 4.85 -11.33 -2.52
C SER A 75 6.28 -10.81 -2.56
N VAL A 76 6.53 -9.73 -3.32
CA VAL A 76 7.85 -9.08 -3.38
C VAL A 76 8.32 -8.69 -1.99
N LEU A 77 7.48 -8.02 -1.20
CA LEU A 77 7.82 -7.70 0.17
C LEU A 77 8.24 -8.97 0.88
N LYS A 78 7.38 -9.99 0.92
CA LYS A 78 7.60 -11.21 1.72
C LYS A 78 8.83 -12.03 1.30
N GLU A 79 9.13 -12.11 0.01
CA GLU A 79 10.10 -13.06 -0.55
C GLU A 79 11.46 -12.42 -0.88
N GLU A 80 11.50 -11.12 -1.19
CA GLU A 80 12.70 -10.41 -1.66
C GLU A 80 13.32 -9.54 -0.56
N ARG A 81 13.33 -10.03 0.69
CA ARG A 81 13.80 -9.27 1.87
C ARG A 81 15.25 -8.81 1.79
N ASP A 82 16.09 -9.51 1.02
CA ASP A 82 17.49 -9.15 0.81
C ASP A 82 17.69 -8.09 -0.30
N ASP A 83 16.66 -7.84 -1.13
CA ASP A 83 16.70 -6.85 -2.21
C ASP A 83 16.00 -5.55 -1.77
N VAL A 84 16.76 -4.70 -1.08
CA VAL A 84 16.27 -3.41 -0.55
C VAL A 84 15.67 -2.53 -1.64
N GLU A 85 16.20 -2.55 -2.87
CA GLU A 85 15.68 -1.75 -3.98
C GLU A 85 14.28 -2.22 -4.40
N MET A 86 14.07 -3.54 -4.46
CA MET A 86 12.76 -4.12 -4.74
C MET A 86 11.74 -3.84 -3.63
N ILE A 87 12.10 -4.02 -2.36
CA ILE A 87 11.21 -3.75 -1.23
C ILE A 87 10.83 -2.27 -1.21
N ARG A 88 11.83 -1.40 -1.35
CA ARG A 88 11.62 0.04 -1.38
C ARG A 88 10.67 0.44 -2.51
N GLY A 89 10.93 -0.03 -3.73
CA GLY A 89 10.06 0.25 -4.89
C GLY A 89 8.64 -0.28 -4.69
N ALA A 90 8.47 -1.45 -4.08
CA ALA A 90 7.17 -2.00 -3.75
C ALA A 90 6.41 -1.13 -2.72
N LEU A 91 7.08 -0.71 -1.64
CA LEU A 91 6.48 0.17 -0.64
C LEU A 91 6.14 1.55 -1.22
N GLU A 92 7.03 2.14 -2.01
CA GLU A 92 6.77 3.41 -2.71
C GLU A 92 5.56 3.30 -3.65
N THR A 93 5.45 2.20 -4.40
CA THR A 93 4.31 1.94 -5.28
C THR A 93 3.02 1.78 -4.48
N LEU A 94 3.05 1.08 -3.34
CA LEU A 94 1.90 1.00 -2.44
C LEU A 94 1.49 2.38 -1.94
N VAL A 95 2.41 3.20 -1.42
CA VAL A 95 2.10 4.57 -0.99
C VAL A 95 1.44 5.38 -2.10
N SER A 96 2.01 5.37 -3.31
CA SER A 96 1.44 6.04 -4.48
C SER A 96 0.04 5.52 -4.80
N SER A 97 -0.17 4.20 -4.79
CA SER A 97 -1.46 3.58 -5.12
C SER A 97 -2.58 3.90 -4.13
N LEU A 98 -2.22 4.22 -2.89
CA LEU A 98 -3.15 4.51 -1.79
C LEU A 98 -3.42 6.01 -1.63
N THR A 99 -2.68 6.86 -2.35
CA THR A 99 -2.77 8.31 -2.22
C THR A 99 -3.61 8.90 -3.36
N PRO A 100 -4.68 9.66 -3.07
CA PRO A 100 -5.49 10.29 -4.11
C PRO A 100 -4.69 11.28 -4.97
N LEU A 101 -4.82 11.17 -6.31
CA LEU A 101 -4.18 12.09 -7.24
C LEU A 101 -5.02 13.37 -7.41
N ASN A 102 -4.53 14.48 -6.84
CA ASN A 102 -5.25 15.77 -6.83
C ASN A 102 -5.25 16.52 -8.18
N HIS A 103 -4.51 16.06 -9.20
CA HIS A 103 -4.21 16.84 -10.41
C HIS A 103 -4.76 16.27 -11.72
N ALA A 104 -5.40 15.11 -11.72
CA ALA A 104 -5.99 14.60 -12.95
C ALA A 104 -7.33 15.32 -13.19
N ARG A 105 -7.46 16.01 -14.33
CA ARG A 105 -8.77 16.17 -15.00
C ARG A 105 -9.27 14.77 -15.36
N ALA A 106 -9.67 14.00 -14.36
CA ALA A 106 -10.21 12.70 -14.56
C ALA A 106 -11.65 12.88 -15.08
N PRO A 107 -12.07 12.16 -16.13
CA PRO A 107 -13.49 11.94 -16.33
C PRO A 107 -14.08 11.42 -15.01
N LYS A 108 -15.36 11.68 -14.73
CA LYS A 108 -16.04 11.16 -13.52
C LYS A 108 -15.97 9.63 -13.53
N ILE A 109 -14.90 9.07 -12.98
CA ILE A 109 -14.81 7.67 -12.61
C ILE A 109 -15.56 7.61 -11.29
N ASP A 110 -16.67 6.84 -11.24
CA ASP A 110 -17.48 6.68 -10.03
C ASP A 110 -16.71 5.97 -8.89
N VAL A 111 -15.56 5.37 -9.22
CA VAL A 111 -14.64 4.69 -8.30
C VAL A 111 -13.44 5.58 -8.02
N GLU A 112 -13.17 5.82 -6.74
CA GLU A 112 -11.96 6.49 -6.28
C GLU A 112 -10.85 5.45 -6.07
N PRO A 113 -9.84 5.36 -6.98
CA PRO A 113 -8.90 4.24 -6.99
C PRO A 113 -8.13 4.07 -5.68
N ALA A 114 -7.63 5.19 -5.13
CA ALA A 114 -6.92 5.20 -3.85
C ALA A 114 -7.74 4.57 -2.70
N LYS A 115 -9.03 4.91 -2.59
CA LYS A 115 -9.91 4.32 -1.56
C LYS A 115 -10.15 2.83 -1.78
N MET A 116 -10.37 2.42 -3.03
CA MET A 116 -10.49 1.00 -3.37
C MET A 116 -9.22 0.23 -2.99
N ASN A 117 -8.04 0.81 -3.27
CA ASN A 117 -6.76 0.18 -2.96
C ASN A 117 -6.51 0.07 -1.44
N VAL A 118 -6.90 1.10 -0.67
CA VAL A 118 -6.90 1.04 0.81
C VAL A 118 -7.77 -0.11 1.29
N ASP A 119 -9.00 -0.22 0.80
CA ASP A 119 -9.93 -1.29 1.20
C ASP A 119 -9.39 -2.68 0.86
N LEU A 120 -8.74 -2.83 -0.29
CA LEU A 120 -8.15 -4.10 -0.72
C LEU A 120 -6.93 -4.49 0.12
N LEU A 121 -6.01 -3.56 0.37
CA LEU A 121 -4.79 -3.84 1.14
C LEU A 121 -5.10 -4.16 2.61
N SER A 122 -6.00 -3.39 3.22
CA SER A 122 -6.38 -3.52 4.64
C SER A 122 -7.39 -4.65 4.92
N ARG A 123 -7.82 -5.37 3.88
CA ARG A 123 -8.85 -6.41 3.99
C ARG A 123 -8.43 -7.57 4.90
N GLU A 124 -7.21 -8.06 4.71
CA GLU A 124 -6.68 -9.23 5.39
C GLU A 124 -5.68 -8.80 6.46
N VAL A 125 -5.85 -9.31 7.69
CA VAL A 125 -4.97 -8.98 8.83
C VAL A 125 -3.53 -9.40 8.56
N ASP A 126 -3.33 -10.47 7.79
CA ASP A 126 -1.99 -10.96 7.41
C ASP A 126 -1.21 -9.93 6.59
N ASN A 127 -1.88 -9.11 5.77
CA ASN A 127 -1.23 -8.03 5.03
C ASN A 127 -0.68 -6.97 6.00
N ILE A 128 -1.46 -6.62 7.02
CA ILE A 128 -1.04 -5.67 8.06
C ILE A 128 0.09 -6.26 8.91
N SER A 129 0.02 -7.56 9.23
CA SER A 129 1.10 -8.26 9.93
C SER A 129 2.40 -8.26 9.13
N LEU A 130 2.31 -8.47 7.81
CA LEU A 130 3.46 -8.40 6.91
C LEU A 130 4.08 -7.00 6.89
N LEU A 131 3.27 -5.95 6.77
CA LEU A 131 3.74 -4.57 6.81
C LEU A 131 4.41 -4.26 8.16
N LEU A 132 3.79 -4.64 9.28
CA LEU A 132 4.38 -4.41 10.61
C LEU A 132 5.71 -5.15 10.81
N SER A 133 5.90 -6.32 10.20
CA SER A 133 7.20 -7.02 10.27
C SER A 133 8.33 -6.26 9.56
N LEU A 134 8.02 -5.44 8.55
CA LEU A 134 9.02 -4.65 7.83
C LEU A 134 9.63 -3.53 8.68
N LEU A 135 9.00 -3.18 9.80
CA LEU A 135 9.57 -2.22 10.76
C LEU A 135 10.78 -2.80 11.51
N GLU A 136 10.93 -4.13 11.54
CA GLU A 136 12.08 -4.80 12.16
C GLU A 136 13.33 -4.74 11.27
N GLU A 137 13.19 -4.45 9.96
CA GLU A 137 14.31 -4.35 9.01
C GLU A 137 15.21 -3.16 9.33
N ASP A 138 16.54 -3.27 9.15
CA ASP A 138 17.49 -2.20 9.49
C ASP A 138 17.54 -1.04 8.48
N ASP A 139 17.04 -1.25 7.26
CA ASP A 139 17.08 -0.25 6.21
C ASP A 139 16.16 0.94 6.51
N PHE A 140 16.70 2.14 6.34
CA PHE A 140 15.99 3.39 6.61
C PHE A 140 14.75 3.56 5.73
N TYR A 141 14.86 3.29 4.42
CA TYR A 141 13.77 3.51 3.48
C TYR A 141 12.67 2.48 3.66
N VAL A 142 13.02 1.23 3.98
CA VAL A 142 12.04 0.19 4.30
C VAL A 142 11.18 0.60 5.50
N ARG A 143 11.80 1.01 6.62
CA ARG A 143 11.05 1.53 7.79
C ARG A 143 10.22 2.76 7.43
N TYR A 144 10.83 3.73 6.74
CA TYR A 144 10.18 4.99 6.38
C TYR A 144 8.92 4.77 5.55
N TYR A 145 9.02 4.05 4.42
CA TYR A 145 7.86 3.85 3.55
C TYR A 145 6.85 2.88 4.15
N THR A 146 7.26 1.95 5.01
CA THR A 146 6.31 1.13 5.78
C THR A 146 5.45 2.01 6.70
N LEU A 147 6.06 2.96 7.43
CA LEU A 147 5.31 3.93 8.24
C LEU A 147 4.40 4.82 7.39
N GLN A 148 4.83 5.22 6.19
CA GLN A 148 3.98 5.95 5.23
C GLN A 148 2.76 5.14 4.82
N VAL A 149 2.93 3.87 4.40
CA VAL A 149 1.82 2.98 4.04
C VAL A 149 0.83 2.85 5.19
N LEU A 150 1.33 2.56 6.40
CA LEU A 150 0.48 2.39 7.58
C LEU A 150 -0.26 3.70 7.93
N THR A 151 0.41 4.84 7.82
CA THR A 151 -0.23 6.16 8.05
C THR A 151 -1.33 6.42 7.04
N THR A 152 -1.11 6.12 5.76
CA THR A 152 -2.14 6.27 4.71
C THR A 152 -3.32 5.33 4.93
N LEU A 153 -3.08 4.08 5.32
CA LEU A 153 -4.16 3.16 5.68
C LEU A 153 -4.99 3.69 6.86
N LEU A 154 -4.32 4.27 7.86
CA LEU A 154 -4.94 4.80 9.06
C LEU A 154 -5.78 6.06 8.79
N THR A 155 -5.32 6.95 7.90
CA THR A 155 -6.06 8.18 7.58
C THR A 155 -7.32 7.90 6.77
N HIS A 156 -7.32 6.84 5.96
CA HIS A 156 -8.47 6.46 5.12
C HIS A 156 -9.39 5.42 5.78
N SER A 157 -8.87 4.54 6.63
CA SER A 157 -9.62 3.42 7.24
C SER A 157 -9.23 3.15 8.71
N PRO A 158 -9.40 4.15 9.61
CA PRO A 158 -8.82 4.12 10.96
C PRO A 158 -9.26 2.91 11.78
N SER A 159 -10.58 2.65 11.87
CA SER A 159 -11.12 1.55 12.68
C SER A 159 -10.60 0.19 12.24
N ARG A 160 -10.51 -0.04 10.93
CA ARG A 160 -10.03 -1.31 10.36
C ARG A 160 -8.56 -1.56 10.69
N LEU A 161 -7.71 -0.53 10.56
CA LEU A 161 -6.30 -0.67 10.91
C LEU A 161 -6.10 -0.83 12.42
N GLN A 162 -6.83 -0.08 13.24
CA GLN A 162 -6.79 -0.20 14.70
C GLN A 162 -7.19 -1.60 15.17
N GLU A 163 -8.27 -2.17 14.63
CA GLU A 163 -8.70 -3.54 14.89
C GLU A 163 -7.63 -4.56 14.50
N SER A 164 -7.03 -4.39 13.31
CA SER A 164 -5.95 -5.28 12.84
C SER A 164 -4.72 -5.21 13.75
N ILE A 165 -4.33 -4.00 14.16
CA ILE A 165 -3.22 -3.79 15.09
C ILE A 165 -3.50 -4.47 16.43
N LEU A 166 -4.70 -4.31 17.00
CA LEU A 166 -5.07 -4.98 18.26
C LEU A 166 -5.09 -6.51 18.15
N ALA A 167 -5.44 -7.04 16.98
CA ALA A 167 -5.43 -8.48 16.72
C ALA A 167 -4.01 -9.07 16.61
N ILE A 168 -3.01 -8.26 16.22
CA ILE A 168 -1.64 -8.70 15.99
C ILE A 168 -0.81 -8.51 17.28
N PRO A 169 -0.24 -9.58 17.86
CA PRO A 169 0.56 -9.48 19.08
C PRO A 169 1.77 -8.56 18.91
N ARG A 170 2.05 -7.73 19.93
CA ARG A 170 3.20 -6.79 19.99
C ARG A 170 3.25 -5.74 18.88
N SER A 171 2.20 -5.59 18.08
CA SER A 171 2.10 -4.57 17.02
C SER A 171 2.34 -3.16 17.54
N VAL A 172 1.67 -2.78 18.63
CA VAL A 172 1.81 -1.46 19.27
C VAL A 172 3.22 -1.26 19.79
N THR A 173 3.82 -2.27 20.42
CA THR A 173 5.22 -2.21 20.89
C THR A 173 6.19 -1.96 19.74
N ARG A 174 6.06 -2.67 18.61
CA ARG A 174 6.89 -2.44 17.42
C ARG A 174 6.80 -1.01 16.89
N LEU A 175 5.59 -0.45 16.88
CA LEU A 175 5.38 0.94 16.48
C LEU A 175 6.02 1.93 17.48
N MET A 176 5.96 1.62 18.77
CA MET A 176 6.61 2.40 19.83
C MET A 176 8.14 2.32 19.74
N ASP A 177 8.71 1.18 19.35
CA ASP A 177 10.16 1.02 19.19
C ASP A 177 10.74 1.98 18.14
N MET A 178 9.95 2.34 17.11
CA MET A 178 10.35 3.35 16.10
C MET A 178 10.58 4.74 16.69
N LEU A 179 10.06 5.02 17.90
CA LEU A 179 10.33 6.29 18.59
C LEU A 179 11.78 6.43 19.06
N MET A 180 12.51 5.30 19.14
CA MET A 180 13.92 5.25 19.52
C MET A 180 14.86 5.36 18.30
N ASP A 181 14.32 5.42 17.09
CA ASP A 181 15.08 5.54 15.85
C ASP A 181 15.54 7.00 15.60
N ARG A 182 16.20 7.22 14.47
CA ARG A 182 16.63 8.52 13.95
C ARG A 182 15.43 9.46 13.82
N GLU A 183 15.71 10.76 13.94
CA GLU A 183 14.69 11.82 14.01
C GLU A 183 13.58 11.71 12.96
N VAL A 184 13.92 11.41 11.70
CA VAL A 184 12.93 11.30 10.62
C VAL A 184 11.95 10.15 10.87
N ILE A 185 12.44 8.95 11.17
CA ILE A 185 11.60 7.76 11.46
C ILE A 185 10.78 7.99 12.73
N ARG A 186 11.41 8.53 13.78
CA ARG A 186 10.72 8.88 15.02
C ARG A 186 9.56 9.84 14.78
N ASN A 187 9.76 10.88 13.96
CA ASN A 187 8.71 11.86 13.67
C ASN A 187 7.53 11.24 12.90
N GLU A 188 7.81 10.35 11.95
CA GLU A 188 6.76 9.59 11.24
C GLU A 188 5.99 8.66 12.19
N ALA A 189 6.70 7.93 13.06
CA ALA A 189 6.09 7.07 14.06
C ALA A 189 5.23 7.85 15.05
N LEU A 190 5.67 9.03 15.49
CA LEU A 190 4.87 9.94 16.34
C LEU A 190 3.57 10.37 15.65
N LEU A 191 3.64 10.72 14.37
CA LEU A 191 2.46 11.10 13.59
C LEU A 191 1.47 9.93 13.51
N LEU A 192 1.97 8.74 13.15
CA LEU A 192 1.16 7.53 13.08
C LEU A 192 0.53 7.19 14.43
N LEU A 193 1.28 7.19 15.53
CA LEU A 193 0.78 6.90 16.87
C LEU A 193 -0.27 7.91 17.34
N THR A 194 -0.12 9.18 16.96
CA THR A 194 -1.11 10.23 17.25
C THR A 194 -2.46 9.92 16.58
N TYR A 195 -2.44 9.51 15.31
CA TYR A 195 -3.66 9.07 14.64
C TYR A 195 -4.18 7.74 15.18
N LEU A 196 -3.28 6.83 15.54
CA LEU A 196 -3.63 5.46 15.92
C LEU A 196 -4.34 5.43 17.26
N THR A 197 -3.92 6.28 18.18
CA THR A 197 -4.50 6.41 19.52
C THR A 197 -5.79 7.23 19.52
N ARG A 198 -6.14 7.91 18.44
CA ARG A 198 -7.37 8.71 18.37
C ARG A 198 -8.60 7.80 18.48
N GLU A 199 -9.43 8.07 19.48
CA GLU A 199 -10.70 7.36 19.72
C GLU A 199 -10.53 5.83 19.90
N ALA A 200 -9.31 5.35 20.24
CA ALA A 200 -8.99 3.94 20.44
C ALA A 200 -8.48 3.67 21.86
N GLU A 201 -9.41 3.54 22.82
CA GLU A 201 -9.09 3.39 24.25
C GLU A 201 -8.16 2.20 24.56
N GLU A 202 -8.36 1.06 23.89
CA GLU A 202 -7.51 -0.12 24.12
C GLU A 202 -6.07 0.12 23.65
N ILE A 203 -5.87 0.81 22.53
CA ILE A 203 -4.54 1.18 22.06
C ILE A 203 -3.92 2.21 23.00
N GLN A 204 -4.69 3.21 23.45
CA GLN A 204 -4.22 4.20 24.42
C GLN A 204 -3.72 3.54 25.71
N LYS A 205 -4.46 2.54 26.23
CA LYS A 205 -4.04 1.77 27.40
C LYS A 205 -2.69 1.09 27.15
N ILE A 206 -2.53 0.41 26.02
CA ILE A 206 -1.28 -0.30 25.67
C ILE A 206 -0.10 0.68 25.53
N VAL A 207 -0.31 1.85 24.92
CA VAL A 207 0.76 2.86 24.72
C VAL A 207 1.23 3.47 26.04
N VAL A 208 0.36 3.58 27.05
CA VAL A 208 0.71 4.14 28.36
C VAL A 208 1.52 3.16 29.22
N PHE A 209 1.37 1.85 28.99
CA PHE A 209 2.09 0.79 29.73
C PHE A 209 3.51 0.57 29.20
#